data_AF-A0ABD3QBT1-F1
#
_entry.id   AF-A0ABD3QBT1-F1
#
_cell.length_a   1.000
_cell.length_b   1.000
_cell.length_c   1.000
_cell.angle_alpha   90.00
_cell.angle_beta   90.00
_cell.angle_gamma   90.00
#
_symmetry.space_group_name_H-M   'P 1'
#
loop_
_entity.id
_entity.type
_entity.pdbx_description
1 polymer ?
#
loop_
_entity_poly.entity_id
_entity_poly.type
_entity_poly.pdbx_seq_one_letter_code
_entity_poly.pdbx_strand_id
1 'polypeptide(L)'
;MVLGVGVILAFLLIKSTKSASVRGPNSRRLSAKPSGMTEFPSSEIVLDMVILSNAVYHMLNKVVSCNDTQASNQTIVSSTRQELRSALTSDDFDQLVTMNDKVKQKHLRRLADDTPEQKNLFDVLLPEGVTCLHYSHDHDLGTQVLIVRSSIHNYVTVVYAGTDDFQTALMDGDILMGSFGSSSTTTTNNTNSTEPSTKRMDEMDKLFEEVPQEVRVHRGFNSAVFDNDGFLNVLRCVTSARLDGSCDDAGAEDTQMDTTMLSGFTPYQLYTTGHSLGAADSVLLGAALHLAFPQENIQSINFGCPKIGNVEWSYWIDSLQLGTSTGHDNSSRVGSFEVFRFVNKIDLVPRLPELLFQHAGHTLQMSIGGVIRAYYNHWGDGDLGYAGVPFGWGEEPYIFLPGALMSHNHRRYVEYLQNYVPKSNSSSARNETLYFVREFERIEENGTTATVAPISAAM
;
A
#
# COMPACT_ATOMS: atom_id res chain seq x y z
N MET A 1 40.25 -26.10 -3.14
CA MET A 1 40.84 -24.86 -2.63
C MET A 1 39.67 -23.99 -2.19
N VAL A 2 39.45 -23.91 -0.88
CA VAL A 2 38.27 -23.31 -0.24
C VAL A 2 38.59 -21.85 0.04
N LEU A 3 37.91 -20.94 -0.65
CA LEU A 3 37.79 -19.52 -0.29
C LEU A 3 36.36 -19.39 0.25
N GLY A 4 36.10 -19.25 1.54
CA GLY A 4 36.66 -18.23 2.42
C GLY A 4 35.63 -17.11 2.57
N VAL A 5 34.41 -17.45 3.00
CA VAL A 5 33.36 -16.48 3.36
C VAL A 5 33.78 -15.87 4.71
N GLY A 6 34.45 -14.73 4.64
CA GLY A 6 34.88 -13.99 5.81
C GLY A 6 35.16 -12.55 5.42
N VAL A 7 34.60 -11.64 6.20
CA VAL A 7 34.86 -10.19 6.22
C VAL A 7 33.98 -9.34 5.29
N ILE A 8 32.72 -9.12 5.72
CA ILE A 8 32.10 -7.77 5.72
C ILE A 8 31.31 -7.65 7.03
N LEU A 9 32.01 -7.38 8.13
CA LEU A 9 31.40 -6.85 9.35
C LEU A 9 32.39 -5.87 9.96
N ALA A 10 32.51 -4.70 9.32
CA ALA A 10 33.30 -3.60 9.81
C ALA A 10 32.50 -2.30 9.63
N PHE A 11 32.38 -1.56 10.74
CA PHE A 11 31.80 -0.23 10.93
C PHE A 11 30.29 -0.12 11.22
N LEU A 12 29.97 0.08 12.51
CA LEU A 12 29.27 1.28 13.02
C LEU A 12 29.27 1.28 14.56
N LEU A 13 30.39 1.70 15.15
CA LEU A 13 30.43 2.18 16.53
C LEU A 13 30.26 3.70 16.50
N ILE A 14 29.01 4.16 16.45
CA ILE A 14 28.69 5.59 16.69
C ILE A 14 28.82 5.84 18.19
N LYS A 15 29.78 6.69 18.58
CA LYS A 15 29.83 7.25 19.93
C LYS A 15 28.63 8.17 20.13
N SER A 16 27.69 7.72 20.96
CA SER A 16 26.59 8.54 21.50
C SER A 16 27.15 9.76 22.24
N THR A 17 26.87 10.95 21.74
CA THR A 17 27.09 12.22 22.45
C THR A 17 25.88 12.51 23.32
N LYS A 18 26.12 12.79 24.61
CA LYS A 18 25.07 13.15 25.58
C LYS A 18 24.50 14.53 25.21
N SER A 19 23.23 14.59 24.81
CA SER A 19 22.49 15.84 24.67
C SER A 19 21.88 16.29 26.01
N ALA A 20 21.74 17.60 26.18
CA ALA A 20 21.32 18.25 27.41
C ALA A 20 19.82 18.05 27.68
N SER A 21 19.50 17.66 28.92
CA SER A 21 18.15 17.48 29.44
C SER A 21 17.40 18.82 29.55
N VAL A 22 16.44 19.06 28.66
CA VAL A 22 15.47 20.16 28.79
C VAL A 22 14.33 19.69 29.72
N ARG A 23 14.10 20.42 30.83
CA ARG A 23 12.96 20.18 31.73
C ARG A 23 11.68 20.72 31.09
N GLY A 24 10.75 19.83 30.75
CA GLY A 24 9.40 20.19 30.32
C GLY A 24 8.48 20.61 31.48
N PRO A 25 7.53 21.54 31.26
CA PRO A 25 6.58 22.00 32.26
C PRO A 25 5.43 21.00 32.50
N ASN A 26 4.82 21.08 33.69
CA ASN A 26 3.76 20.21 34.21
C ASN A 26 2.61 19.95 33.22
N SER A 27 2.44 18.69 32.80
CA SER A 27 1.33 18.22 31.98
C SER A 27 0.03 18.12 32.81
N ARG A 28 -0.94 18.99 32.52
CA ARG A 28 -2.36 18.78 32.88
C ARG A 28 -2.98 17.89 31.80
N ARG A 29 -3.43 16.70 32.17
CA ARG A 29 -4.20 15.77 31.32
C ARG A 29 -5.42 16.47 30.72
N LEU A 30 -5.34 16.82 29.44
CA LEU A 30 -6.50 17.12 28.60
C LEU A 30 -6.82 15.89 27.75
N SER A 31 -7.85 15.15 28.16
CA SER A 31 -8.34 13.92 27.54
C SER A 31 -9.39 14.23 26.45
N ALA A 32 -9.10 15.17 25.56
CA ALA A 32 -9.91 15.36 24.36
C ALA A 32 -9.18 14.69 23.19
N LYS A 33 -9.82 13.69 22.56
CA LYS A 33 -9.31 13.10 21.31
C LYS A 33 -9.23 14.25 20.29
N PRO A 34 -8.05 14.61 19.76
CA PRO A 34 -7.94 15.70 18.81
C PRO A 34 -8.85 15.42 17.61
N SER A 35 -9.73 16.37 17.31
CA SER A 35 -10.59 16.32 16.12
C SER A 35 -9.72 16.37 14.87
N GLY A 36 -9.80 15.37 14.01
CA GLY A 36 -8.97 15.26 12.80
C GLY A 36 -7.90 14.17 12.84
N MET A 37 -8.06 13.16 13.71
CA MET A 37 -7.17 12.00 13.74
C MET A 37 -7.45 11.06 12.57
N THR A 38 -6.40 10.52 11.97
CA THR A 38 -6.43 9.45 10.96
C THR A 38 -7.41 8.35 11.35
N GLU A 39 -8.31 8.00 10.43
CA GLU A 39 -9.24 6.89 10.61
C GLU A 39 -8.59 5.60 10.10
N PHE A 40 -8.43 4.61 10.97
CA PHE A 40 -7.95 3.30 10.55
C PHE A 40 -8.92 2.67 9.55
N PRO A 41 -8.43 2.02 8.48
CA PRO A 41 -9.30 1.32 7.56
C PRO A 41 -10.04 0.20 8.29
N SER A 42 -11.29 -0.05 7.89
CA SER A 42 -12.07 -1.16 8.45
C SER A 42 -11.42 -2.50 8.11
N SER A 43 -11.66 -3.53 8.94
CA SER A 43 -11.05 -4.84 8.67
C SER A 43 -11.56 -5.47 7.37
N GLU A 44 -12.81 -5.19 6.98
CA GLU A 44 -13.38 -5.63 5.70
C GLU A 44 -12.60 -5.02 4.53
N ILE A 45 -12.32 -3.71 4.57
CA ILE A 45 -11.52 -3.04 3.55
C ILE A 45 -10.10 -3.61 3.51
N VAL A 46 -9.44 -3.78 4.65
CA VAL A 46 -8.09 -4.36 4.71
C VAL A 46 -8.06 -5.79 4.16
N LEU A 47 -9.08 -6.60 4.44
CA LEU A 47 -9.22 -7.96 3.90
C LEU A 47 -9.45 -7.95 2.38
N ASP A 48 -10.29 -7.05 1.87
CA ASP A 48 -10.47 -6.87 0.43
C ASP A 48 -9.15 -6.49 -0.23
N MET A 49 -8.40 -5.54 0.34
CA MET A 49 -7.12 -5.08 -0.22
C MET A 49 -6.07 -6.19 -0.24
N VAL A 50 -5.94 -7.01 0.81
CA VAL A 50 -4.98 -8.13 0.80
C VAL A 50 -5.41 -9.24 -0.16
N ILE A 51 -6.70 -9.50 -0.31
CA ILE A 51 -7.21 -10.48 -1.28
C ILE A 51 -6.96 -9.99 -2.71
N LEU A 52 -7.20 -8.70 -2.99
CA LEU A 52 -6.98 -8.11 -4.30
C LEU A 52 -5.50 -8.11 -4.71
N SER A 53 -4.60 -7.79 -3.78
CA SER A 53 -3.15 -7.93 -4.02
C SER A 53 -2.74 -9.38 -4.31
N ASN A 54 -3.40 -10.37 -3.69
CA ASN A 54 -3.17 -11.78 -4.01
C ASN A 54 -3.74 -12.13 -5.40
N ALA A 55 -4.91 -11.59 -5.71
CA ALA A 55 -5.64 -11.87 -6.94
C ALA A 55 -4.83 -11.47 -8.17
N VAL A 56 -4.30 -10.23 -8.20
CA VAL A 56 -3.51 -9.74 -9.33
C VAL A 56 -2.24 -10.59 -9.54
N TYR A 57 -1.60 -11.03 -8.46
CA TYR A 57 -0.46 -11.94 -8.54
C TYR A 57 -0.82 -13.27 -9.23
N HIS A 58 -1.96 -13.86 -8.86
CA HIS A 58 -2.42 -15.11 -9.48
C HIS A 58 -3.00 -14.94 -10.89
N MET A 59 -3.25 -13.71 -11.36
CA MET A 59 -3.67 -13.42 -12.74
C MET A 59 -2.50 -13.44 -13.73
N LEU A 60 -1.26 -13.32 -13.23
CA LEU A 60 -0.06 -13.29 -14.04
C LEU A 60 -0.01 -14.48 -15.02
N ASN A 61 0.14 -14.16 -16.31
CA ASN A 61 0.17 -15.12 -17.42
C ASN A 61 -1.09 -15.98 -17.60
N LYS A 62 -2.21 -15.65 -16.92
CA LYS A 62 -3.50 -16.38 -17.05
C LYS A 62 -4.55 -15.58 -17.83
N VAL A 63 -4.49 -14.25 -17.76
CA VAL A 63 -5.40 -13.33 -18.47
C VAL A 63 -4.64 -12.13 -19.01
N VAL A 64 -5.19 -11.48 -20.05
CA VAL A 64 -4.65 -10.22 -20.62
C VAL A 64 -5.56 -9.01 -20.41
N SER A 65 -6.84 -9.21 -20.06
CA SER A 65 -7.80 -8.13 -19.76
C SER A 65 -8.98 -8.64 -18.92
N CYS A 66 -9.83 -7.73 -18.39
CA CYS A 66 -11.06 -8.11 -17.68
C CYS A 66 -12.07 -8.86 -18.57
N ASN A 67 -12.03 -8.62 -19.88
CA ASN A 67 -12.92 -9.24 -20.88
C ASN A 67 -12.27 -10.43 -21.60
N ASP A 68 -11.16 -10.96 -21.06
CA ASP A 68 -10.43 -12.06 -21.68
C ASP A 68 -11.26 -13.36 -21.64
N THR A 69 -11.52 -13.95 -22.81
CA THR A 69 -12.19 -15.24 -22.93
C THR A 69 -11.46 -16.37 -22.19
N GLN A 70 -10.14 -16.28 -22.01
CA GLN A 70 -9.35 -17.23 -21.22
C GLN A 70 -9.72 -17.21 -19.74
N ALA A 71 -10.28 -16.11 -19.23
CA ALA A 71 -10.78 -16.06 -17.86
C ALA A 71 -11.89 -17.11 -17.61
N SER A 72 -12.61 -17.54 -18.65
CA SER A 72 -13.64 -18.60 -18.55
C SER A 72 -13.12 -20.01 -18.85
N ASN A 73 -11.81 -20.17 -19.10
CA ASN A 73 -11.20 -21.46 -19.38
C ASN A 73 -11.21 -22.34 -18.10
N GLN A 74 -12.02 -23.39 -18.12
CA GLN A 74 -12.23 -24.26 -16.96
C GLN A 74 -10.93 -24.91 -16.44
N THR A 75 -9.94 -25.14 -17.30
CA THR A 75 -8.63 -25.67 -16.89
C THR A 75 -7.87 -24.64 -16.05
N ILE A 76 -7.88 -23.36 -16.46
CA ILE A 76 -7.22 -22.26 -15.74
C ILE A 76 -7.93 -21.99 -14.41
N VAL A 77 -9.27 -21.99 -14.43
CA VAL A 77 -10.10 -21.77 -13.23
C VAL A 77 -9.88 -22.89 -12.21
N SER A 78 -9.95 -24.16 -12.64
CA SER A 78 -9.76 -25.31 -11.76
C SER A 78 -8.33 -25.42 -11.21
N SER A 79 -7.31 -25.16 -12.02
CA SER A 79 -5.91 -25.16 -11.56
C SER A 79 -5.66 -24.05 -10.53
N THR A 80 -6.22 -22.86 -10.76
CA THR A 80 -6.11 -21.75 -9.81
C THR A 80 -6.87 -22.03 -8.51
N ARG A 81 -8.06 -22.62 -8.57
CA ARG A 81 -8.77 -23.09 -7.36
C ARG A 81 -7.93 -24.12 -6.60
N GLN A 82 -7.33 -25.08 -7.30
CA GLN A 82 -6.49 -26.10 -6.67
C GLN A 82 -5.25 -25.48 -6.03
N GLU A 83 -4.62 -24.50 -6.68
CA GLU A 83 -3.49 -23.73 -6.15
C GLU A 83 -3.90 -23.04 -4.84
N LEU A 84 -4.98 -22.26 -4.83
CA LEU A 84 -5.51 -21.59 -3.65
C LEU A 84 -5.91 -22.57 -2.54
N ARG A 85 -6.55 -23.69 -2.88
CA ARG A 85 -6.90 -24.76 -1.92
C ARG A 85 -5.67 -25.40 -1.31
N SER A 86 -4.67 -25.76 -2.14
CA SER A 86 -3.40 -26.33 -1.66
C SER A 86 -2.64 -25.37 -0.76
N ALA A 87 -2.80 -24.07 -1.04
CA ALA A 87 -2.32 -22.98 -0.20
C ALA A 87 -3.14 -22.77 1.07
N LEU A 88 -4.31 -23.39 1.24
CA LEU A 88 -5.01 -23.40 2.52
C LEU A 88 -4.68 -24.66 3.34
N THR A 89 -4.39 -25.79 2.69
CA THR A 89 -4.35 -27.11 3.33
C THR A 89 -2.98 -27.57 3.84
N SER A 90 -1.91 -26.76 3.79
CA SER A 90 -0.59 -27.19 4.29
C SER A 90 -0.58 -27.28 5.83
N ASP A 91 -0.87 -28.46 6.36
CA ASP A 91 -0.68 -29.06 7.70
C ASP A 91 -1.06 -28.28 8.99
N ASP A 92 -1.21 -26.96 8.98
CA ASP A 92 -1.73 -26.16 10.11
C ASP A 92 -3.27 -26.02 10.09
N PHE A 93 -3.93 -26.52 9.04
CA PHE A 93 -5.34 -26.26 8.75
C PHE A 93 -6.32 -27.02 9.67
N ASP A 94 -5.99 -28.25 10.07
CA ASP A 94 -6.90 -29.10 10.86
C ASP A 94 -7.12 -28.59 12.30
N GLN A 95 -6.21 -27.78 12.85
CA GLN A 95 -6.42 -27.10 14.15
C GLN A 95 -7.23 -25.79 14.03
N LEU A 96 -7.36 -25.24 12.82
CA LEU A 96 -7.94 -23.92 12.54
C LEU A 96 -9.40 -23.97 12.07
N VAL A 97 -9.92 -25.15 11.72
CA VAL A 97 -11.32 -25.39 11.31
C VAL A 97 -12.31 -25.32 12.48
N THR A 98 -11.84 -25.39 13.73
CA THR A 98 -12.70 -25.23 14.92
C THR A 98 -13.09 -23.78 15.26
N MET A 99 -12.65 -22.78 14.50
CA MET A 99 -13.00 -21.37 14.76
C MET A 99 -14.23 -20.91 13.98
N ASN A 100 -15.17 -20.31 14.72
CA ASN A 100 -16.54 -19.95 14.33
C ASN A 100 -16.63 -18.64 13.53
N ASP A 101 -15.69 -18.41 12.60
CA ASP A 101 -15.62 -17.14 11.88
C ASP A 101 -16.42 -17.18 10.57
N LYS A 102 -17.51 -16.41 10.52
CA LYS A 102 -18.46 -16.39 9.39
C LYS A 102 -17.81 -15.92 8.10
N VAL A 103 -16.82 -15.03 8.19
CA VAL A 103 -16.11 -14.48 7.03
C VAL A 103 -15.23 -15.55 6.39
N LYS A 104 -14.43 -16.25 7.22
CA LYS A 104 -13.59 -17.38 6.80
C LYS A 104 -14.44 -18.49 6.17
N GLN A 105 -15.56 -18.85 6.79
CA GLN A 105 -16.45 -19.87 6.23
C GLN A 105 -17.06 -19.44 4.90
N LYS A 106 -17.37 -18.15 4.67
CA LYS A 106 -17.97 -17.70 3.41
C LYS A 106 -17.01 -17.85 2.24
N HIS A 107 -15.75 -17.42 2.39
CA HIS A 107 -14.75 -17.54 1.33
C HIS A 107 -14.33 -19.00 1.08
N LEU A 108 -14.06 -19.77 2.13
CA LEU A 108 -13.78 -21.21 2.00
C LEU A 108 -14.95 -21.98 1.38
N ARG A 109 -16.19 -21.65 1.74
CA ARG A 109 -17.37 -22.27 1.10
C ARG A 109 -17.42 -21.94 -0.38
N ARG A 110 -17.10 -20.72 -0.81
CA ARG A 110 -17.01 -20.37 -2.24
C ARG A 110 -15.91 -21.14 -2.95
N LEU A 111 -14.76 -21.33 -2.31
CA LEU A 111 -13.67 -22.12 -2.87
C LEU A 111 -14.00 -23.62 -2.89
N ALA A 112 -14.84 -24.12 -1.99
CA ALA A 112 -15.24 -25.53 -1.91
C ALA A 112 -16.50 -25.86 -2.73
N ASP A 113 -17.31 -24.86 -3.05
CA ASP A 113 -18.53 -25.02 -3.82
C ASP A 113 -18.18 -25.17 -5.31
N ASP A 114 -18.14 -26.41 -5.79
CA ASP A 114 -17.93 -26.76 -7.20
C ASP A 114 -19.19 -26.51 -8.05
N THR A 115 -20.07 -25.59 -7.63
CA THR A 115 -21.25 -25.25 -8.43
C THR A 115 -20.83 -24.73 -9.80
N PRO A 116 -21.50 -25.17 -10.90
CA PRO A 116 -21.20 -24.74 -12.26
C PRO A 116 -21.37 -23.22 -12.53
N GLU A 117 -21.77 -22.44 -11.52
CA GLU A 117 -22.13 -21.02 -11.64
C GLU A 117 -20.94 -20.07 -11.53
N GLN A 118 -19.82 -20.47 -10.91
CA GLN A 118 -18.58 -19.67 -10.98
C GLN A 118 -17.85 -19.96 -12.29
N LYS A 119 -18.20 -19.19 -13.31
CA LYS A 119 -17.82 -19.43 -14.71
C LYS A 119 -16.49 -18.82 -15.09
N ASN A 120 -15.97 -17.85 -14.33
CA ASN A 120 -14.75 -17.15 -14.68
C ASN A 120 -13.71 -17.08 -13.52
N LEU A 121 -12.48 -16.75 -13.87
CA LEU A 121 -11.32 -16.61 -12.98
C LEU A 121 -11.50 -15.47 -11.96
N PHE A 122 -12.13 -14.36 -12.37
CA PHE A 122 -12.36 -13.20 -11.50
C PHE A 122 -13.33 -13.50 -10.36
N ASP A 123 -14.37 -14.31 -10.60
CA ASP A 123 -15.33 -14.75 -9.59
C ASP A 123 -14.66 -15.59 -8.48
N VAL A 124 -13.55 -16.25 -8.81
CA VAL A 124 -12.75 -17.06 -7.87
C VAL A 124 -11.77 -16.18 -7.09
N LEU A 125 -11.12 -15.23 -7.78
CA LEU A 125 -10.02 -14.45 -7.21
C LEU A 125 -10.47 -13.19 -6.46
N LEU A 126 -11.53 -12.54 -6.92
CA LEU A 126 -11.95 -11.24 -6.38
C LEU A 126 -12.88 -11.39 -5.16
N PRO A 127 -12.88 -10.40 -4.24
CA PRO A 127 -13.86 -10.37 -3.17
C PRO A 127 -15.30 -10.26 -3.70
N GLU A 128 -16.26 -10.54 -2.83
CA GLU A 128 -17.68 -10.47 -3.19
C GLU A 128 -18.13 -9.05 -3.54
N GLY A 129 -18.90 -8.93 -4.62
CA GLY A 129 -19.39 -7.62 -5.08
C GLY A 129 -18.32 -6.75 -5.72
N VAL A 130 -17.10 -7.28 -5.89
CA VAL A 130 -16.00 -6.63 -6.59
C VAL A 130 -15.98 -7.06 -8.05
N THR A 131 -15.93 -6.08 -8.96
CA THR A 131 -15.90 -6.29 -10.40
C THR A 131 -14.59 -5.77 -10.99
N CYS A 132 -13.97 -6.54 -11.87
CA CYS A 132 -12.84 -6.11 -12.71
C CYS A 132 -13.32 -5.02 -13.69
N LEU A 133 -12.67 -3.86 -13.69
CA LEU A 133 -12.93 -2.77 -14.64
C LEU A 133 -11.83 -2.63 -15.67
N HIS A 134 -10.57 -2.78 -15.24
CA HIS A 134 -9.42 -2.77 -16.12
C HIS A 134 -8.36 -3.76 -15.60
N TYR A 135 -7.69 -4.43 -16.52
CA TYR A 135 -6.50 -5.22 -16.23
C TYR A 135 -5.52 -5.04 -17.39
N SER A 136 -4.27 -4.75 -17.06
CA SER A 136 -3.18 -4.63 -18.04
C SER A 136 -1.89 -5.21 -17.50
N HIS A 137 -1.07 -5.73 -18.40
CA HIS A 137 0.26 -6.23 -18.12
C HIS A 137 1.22 -5.63 -19.14
N ASP A 138 2.09 -4.74 -18.68
CA ASP A 138 3.23 -4.25 -19.45
C ASP A 138 4.38 -5.25 -19.26
N HIS A 139 4.65 -6.04 -20.31
CA HIS A 139 5.70 -7.05 -20.27
C HIS A 139 7.11 -6.46 -20.33
N ASP A 140 7.26 -5.23 -20.82
CA ASP A 140 8.57 -4.57 -20.93
C ASP A 140 9.00 -4.01 -19.57
N LEU A 141 8.04 -3.46 -18.81
CA LEU A 141 8.26 -2.97 -17.44
C LEU A 141 8.05 -4.06 -16.38
N GLY A 142 7.39 -5.17 -16.73
CA GLY A 142 6.95 -6.19 -15.78
C GLY A 142 5.81 -5.74 -14.87
N THR A 143 5.17 -4.61 -15.19
CA THR A 143 4.12 -3.99 -14.39
C THR A 143 2.76 -4.61 -14.72
N GLN A 144 2.03 -5.03 -13.68
CA GLN A 144 0.64 -5.45 -13.81
C GLN A 144 -0.26 -4.57 -12.95
N VAL A 145 -1.34 -4.10 -13.56
CA VAL A 145 -2.30 -3.20 -12.91
C VAL A 145 -3.70 -3.77 -13.07
N LEU A 146 -4.40 -3.88 -11.95
CA LEU A 146 -5.81 -4.25 -11.89
C LEU A 146 -6.59 -3.09 -11.26
N ILE A 147 -7.66 -2.66 -11.92
CA ILE A 147 -8.58 -1.65 -11.39
C ILE A 147 -9.93 -2.33 -11.19
N VAL A 148 -10.43 -2.27 -9.96
CA VAL A 148 -11.70 -2.89 -9.59
C VAL A 148 -12.62 -1.90 -8.89
N ARG A 149 -13.90 -2.24 -8.86
CA ARG A 149 -14.94 -1.52 -8.12
C ARG A 149 -15.70 -2.47 -7.22
N SER A 150 -15.92 -2.07 -5.96
CA SER A 150 -16.81 -2.75 -5.02
C SER A 150 -18.11 -1.98 -4.87
N SER A 151 -19.21 -2.59 -5.30
CA SER A 151 -20.56 -2.02 -5.11
C SER A 151 -21.05 -2.18 -3.66
N ILE A 152 -20.54 -3.17 -2.93
CA ILE A 152 -20.94 -3.46 -1.55
C ILE A 152 -20.28 -2.49 -0.57
N HIS A 153 -18.99 -2.21 -0.78
CA HIS A 153 -18.19 -1.35 0.09
C HIS A 153 -17.99 0.07 -0.48
N ASN A 154 -18.61 0.38 -1.63
CA ASN A 154 -18.59 1.69 -2.28
C ASN A 154 -17.18 2.25 -2.50
N TYR A 155 -16.30 1.44 -3.09
CA TYR A 155 -14.95 1.87 -3.46
C TYR A 155 -14.54 1.51 -4.90
N VAL A 156 -13.57 2.27 -5.41
CA VAL A 156 -12.70 1.93 -6.56
C VAL A 156 -11.28 1.79 -6.02
N THR A 157 -10.57 0.75 -6.45
CA THR A 157 -9.17 0.58 -6.07
C THR A 157 -8.31 0.21 -7.25
N VAL A 158 -7.07 0.72 -7.23
CA VAL A 158 -6.01 0.32 -8.15
C VAL A 158 -5.06 -0.62 -7.41
N VAL A 159 -4.75 -1.74 -8.03
CA VAL A 159 -3.97 -2.84 -7.47
C VAL A 159 -2.76 -3.08 -8.37
N TYR A 160 -1.56 -2.90 -7.84
CA TYR A 160 -0.33 -3.30 -8.54
C TYR A 160 0.10 -4.70 -8.09
N ALA A 161 0.54 -5.52 -9.05
CA ALA A 161 1.14 -6.80 -8.71
C ALA A 161 2.56 -6.62 -8.16
N GLY A 162 2.91 -7.44 -7.17
CA GLY A 162 4.29 -7.67 -6.80
C GLY A 162 4.95 -8.72 -7.68
N THR A 163 6.27 -8.83 -7.55
CA THR A 163 7.04 -9.95 -8.09
C THR A 163 7.57 -10.82 -6.96
N ASP A 164 7.57 -12.13 -7.18
CA ASP A 164 8.24 -13.08 -6.29
C ASP A 164 9.74 -13.20 -6.61
N ASP A 165 10.16 -12.73 -7.78
CA ASP A 165 11.57 -12.65 -8.15
C ASP A 165 12.21 -11.40 -7.56
N PHE A 166 12.11 -11.30 -6.24
CA PHE A 166 12.70 -10.20 -5.49
C PHE A 166 14.22 -10.17 -5.61
N GLN A 167 14.85 -11.33 -5.85
CA GLN A 167 16.29 -11.38 -6.07
C GLN A 167 16.65 -10.60 -7.34
N THR A 168 15.93 -10.80 -8.43
CA THR A 168 16.09 -9.99 -9.65
C THR A 168 15.67 -8.54 -9.39
N ALA A 169 14.56 -8.28 -8.70
CA ALA A 169 14.11 -6.90 -8.43
C ALA A 169 15.08 -6.06 -7.58
N LEU A 170 15.81 -6.68 -6.65
CA LEU A 170 16.87 -6.01 -5.90
C LEU A 170 18.22 -5.98 -6.61
N MET A 171 18.54 -7.01 -7.40
CA MET A 171 19.82 -7.13 -8.08
C MET A 171 19.86 -6.37 -9.39
N ASP A 172 18.71 -6.10 -10.01
CA ASP A 172 18.54 -5.19 -11.14
C ASP A 172 18.61 -3.72 -10.69
N GLY A 173 19.66 -3.42 -9.92
CA GLY A 173 20.69 -2.46 -10.32
C GLY A 173 20.38 -0.97 -10.25
N ASP A 174 19.12 -0.56 -10.25
CA ASP A 174 18.72 0.84 -10.22
C ASP A 174 18.16 1.25 -8.87
N ILE A 175 18.94 1.00 -7.81
CA ILE A 175 18.76 1.59 -6.46
C ILE A 175 18.99 3.12 -6.51
N LEU A 176 19.15 3.71 -7.69
CA LEU A 176 19.23 5.14 -7.85
C LEU A 176 17.86 5.74 -7.55
N MET A 177 17.90 6.91 -6.93
CA MET A 177 16.70 7.71 -6.79
C MET A 177 16.58 8.70 -7.96
N GLY A 178 15.36 8.86 -8.46
CA GLY A 178 14.97 9.88 -9.43
C GLY A 178 13.96 10.85 -8.84
N SER A 179 13.58 11.86 -9.62
CA SER A 179 12.43 12.70 -9.29
C SER A 179 11.14 11.88 -9.30
N PHE A 180 10.19 12.25 -8.44
CA PHE A 180 8.85 11.67 -8.46
C PHE A 180 8.05 12.20 -9.65
N GLY A 181 7.30 11.31 -10.33
CA GLY A 181 6.45 11.65 -11.47
C GLY A 181 7.08 11.29 -12.82
N SER A 182 6.53 11.82 -13.91
CA SER A 182 6.98 11.49 -15.27
C SER A 182 8.40 11.98 -15.54
N SER A 183 9.24 11.11 -16.09
CA SER A 183 10.64 11.36 -16.45
C SER A 183 10.80 12.22 -17.73
N SER A 184 9.85 13.11 -18.05
CA SER A 184 9.84 13.89 -19.30
C SER A 184 10.96 14.95 -19.30
N THR A 185 12.19 14.48 -19.48
CA THR A 185 13.39 15.34 -19.60
C THR A 185 13.68 15.65 -21.07
N THR A 186 12.69 15.48 -21.95
CA THR A 186 12.89 15.66 -23.38
C THR A 186 12.35 17.02 -23.80
N THR A 187 13.14 18.06 -23.50
CA THR A 187 13.07 19.35 -24.19
C THR A 187 13.51 19.15 -25.66
N THR A 188 12.75 18.38 -26.44
CA THR A 188 12.92 18.34 -27.89
C THR A 188 12.38 19.64 -28.44
N ASN A 189 13.28 20.59 -28.72
CA ASN A 189 13.04 21.88 -29.38
C ASN A 189 12.53 21.76 -30.84
N ASN A 190 11.77 20.72 -31.19
CA ASN A 190 11.18 20.57 -32.51
C ASN A 190 9.82 21.27 -32.57
N THR A 191 9.89 22.59 -32.70
CA THR A 191 8.79 23.44 -33.18
C THR A 191 8.31 22.91 -34.53
N ASN A 192 7.09 22.34 -34.60
CA ASN A 192 6.12 22.45 -35.72
C ASN A 192 4.99 21.39 -35.76
N SER A 193 4.82 20.50 -34.78
CA SER A 193 3.63 19.61 -34.76
C SER A 193 2.48 20.21 -33.96
N THR A 194 1.49 20.75 -34.67
CA THR A 194 0.21 21.25 -34.14
C THR A 194 -0.75 20.10 -33.77
N GLU A 195 -0.24 19.06 -33.11
CA GLU A 195 -1.04 17.88 -32.76
C GLU A 195 -1.64 18.00 -31.34
N PRO A 196 -2.91 17.61 -31.15
CA PRO A 196 -3.66 17.75 -29.89
C PRO A 196 -3.07 16.98 -28.70
N SER A 197 -2.15 16.04 -28.92
CA SER A 197 -1.46 15.29 -27.85
C SER A 197 -0.62 16.17 -26.92
N THR A 198 -0.10 17.30 -27.44
CA THR A 198 0.81 18.20 -26.68
C THR A 198 0.15 18.85 -25.47
N LYS A 199 -1.13 19.27 -25.58
CA LYS A 199 -1.83 19.95 -24.47
C LYS A 199 -2.01 19.07 -23.23
N ARG A 200 -2.17 17.76 -23.41
CA ARG A 200 -2.42 16.83 -22.31
C ARG A 200 -1.18 16.58 -21.47
N MET A 201 0.00 16.55 -22.10
CA MET A 201 1.28 16.46 -21.39
C MET A 201 1.53 17.70 -20.54
N ASP A 202 1.23 18.90 -21.07
CA ASP A 202 1.41 20.15 -20.32
C ASP A 202 0.55 20.21 -19.04
N GLU A 203 -0.66 19.62 -19.05
CA GLU A 203 -1.50 19.52 -17.86
C GLU A 203 -0.96 18.53 -16.83
N MET A 204 -0.29 17.46 -17.28
CA MET A 204 0.35 16.50 -16.39
C MET A 204 1.62 17.03 -15.75
N ASP A 205 2.44 17.76 -16.50
CA ASP A 205 3.65 18.37 -15.93
C ASP A 205 3.29 19.35 -14.80
N LYS A 206 2.21 20.13 -15.00
CA LYS A 206 1.66 21.02 -13.95
C LYS A 206 1.18 20.29 -12.71
N LEU A 207 0.72 19.04 -12.84
CA LEU A 207 0.26 18.25 -11.70
C LEU A 207 1.39 18.00 -10.69
N PHE A 208 2.61 17.82 -11.19
CA PHE A 208 3.78 17.50 -10.37
C PHE A 208 4.59 18.75 -9.95
N GLU A 209 4.22 19.95 -10.39
CA GLU A 209 4.87 21.20 -9.96
C GLU A 209 4.71 21.47 -8.46
N GLU A 210 3.67 20.91 -7.82
CA GLU A 210 3.43 21.01 -6.37
C GLU A 210 4.35 20.11 -5.53
N VAL A 211 5.07 19.18 -6.17
CA VAL A 211 5.98 18.25 -5.49
C VAL A 211 7.29 18.98 -5.14
N PRO A 212 7.75 18.95 -3.88
CA PRO A 212 9.01 19.59 -3.53
C PRO A 212 10.19 19.07 -4.36
N GLN A 213 11.06 19.99 -4.80
CA GLN A 213 12.15 19.68 -5.73
C GLN A 213 13.19 18.72 -5.18
N GLU A 214 13.23 18.51 -3.86
CA GLU A 214 14.14 17.61 -3.16
C GLU A 214 13.57 16.20 -3.00
N VAL A 215 12.28 15.98 -3.29
CA VAL A 215 11.65 14.65 -3.21
C VAL A 215 12.30 13.74 -4.25
N ARG A 216 12.84 12.61 -3.78
CA ARG A 216 13.45 11.58 -4.62
C ARG A 216 12.88 10.23 -4.27
N VAL A 217 12.60 9.42 -5.29
CA VAL A 217 12.01 8.07 -5.17
C VAL A 217 12.84 7.06 -5.96
N HIS A 218 12.75 5.78 -5.61
CA HIS A 218 13.41 4.70 -6.31
C HIS A 218 13.02 4.72 -7.78
N ARG A 219 14.00 4.80 -8.67
CA ARG A 219 13.76 5.00 -10.10
C ARG A 219 12.95 3.88 -10.72
N GLY A 220 13.25 2.62 -10.37
CA GLY A 220 12.49 1.46 -10.84
C GLY A 220 10.99 1.54 -10.53
N PHE A 221 10.61 1.84 -9.28
CA PHE A 221 9.21 1.99 -8.88
C PHE A 221 8.54 3.18 -9.59
N ASN A 222 9.27 4.28 -9.75
CA ASN A 222 8.76 5.46 -10.45
C ASN A 222 8.49 5.15 -11.93
N SER A 223 9.43 4.51 -12.62
CA SER A 223 9.26 4.08 -14.01
C SER A 223 8.08 3.12 -14.17
N ALA A 224 7.90 2.17 -13.26
CA ALA A 224 6.77 1.22 -13.30
C ALA A 224 5.40 1.90 -13.27
N VAL A 225 5.28 3.07 -12.63
CA VAL A 225 4.03 3.83 -12.51
C VAL A 225 3.85 4.88 -13.61
N PHE A 226 4.91 5.62 -13.95
CA PHE A 226 4.79 6.84 -14.76
C PHE A 226 5.27 6.71 -16.21
N ASP A 227 6.08 5.71 -16.55
CA ASP A 227 6.51 5.51 -17.94
C ASP A 227 5.38 4.89 -18.79
N ASN A 228 5.52 4.90 -20.12
CA ASN A 228 4.56 4.32 -21.07
C ASN A 228 3.09 4.77 -20.90
N ASP A 229 2.86 6.01 -20.49
CA ASP A 229 1.53 6.55 -20.18
C ASP A 229 0.76 5.75 -19.09
N GLY A 230 1.47 4.96 -18.27
CA GLY A 230 0.90 4.09 -17.25
C GLY A 230 -0.04 4.86 -16.32
N PHE A 231 0.47 5.93 -15.71
CA PHE A 231 -0.31 6.81 -14.85
C PHE A 231 -1.51 7.44 -15.57
N LEU A 232 -1.34 7.91 -16.81
CA LEU A 232 -2.40 8.56 -17.57
C LEU A 232 -3.57 7.60 -17.87
N ASN A 233 -3.25 6.36 -18.21
CA ASN A 233 -4.25 5.32 -18.45
C ASN A 233 -5.02 4.96 -17.17
N VAL A 234 -4.29 4.82 -16.05
CA VAL A 234 -4.89 4.59 -14.73
C VAL A 234 -5.78 5.74 -14.31
N LEU A 235 -5.29 6.98 -14.39
CA LEU A 235 -6.02 8.19 -14.01
C LEU A 235 -7.35 8.31 -14.77
N ARG A 236 -7.34 8.00 -16.08
CA ARG A 236 -8.53 8.05 -16.92
C ARG A 236 -9.58 7.01 -16.51
N CYS A 237 -9.13 5.76 -16.31
CA CYS A 237 -10.00 4.67 -15.87
C CYS A 237 -10.58 4.97 -14.48
N VAL A 238 -9.76 5.41 -13.51
CA VAL A 238 -10.20 5.82 -12.16
C VAL A 238 -11.23 6.94 -12.24
N THR A 239 -11.01 7.97 -13.06
CA THR A 239 -11.94 9.09 -13.23
C THR A 239 -13.33 8.63 -13.67
N SER A 240 -13.39 7.74 -14.67
CA SER A 240 -14.65 7.14 -15.15
C SER A 240 -15.28 6.23 -14.09
N ALA A 241 -14.50 5.31 -13.52
CA ALA A 241 -14.95 4.31 -12.56
C ALA A 241 -15.53 4.91 -11.28
N ARG A 242 -14.96 6.03 -10.79
CA ARG A 242 -15.44 6.73 -9.60
C ARG A 242 -16.83 7.34 -9.77
N LEU A 243 -17.26 7.54 -11.01
CA LEU A 243 -18.57 8.08 -11.38
C LEU A 243 -19.47 6.98 -11.98
N ASP A 244 -19.21 5.72 -11.60
CA ASP A 244 -19.92 4.52 -12.04
C ASP A 244 -19.72 4.11 -13.52
N GLY A 245 -18.83 4.80 -14.24
CA GLY A 245 -18.47 4.51 -15.64
C GLY A 245 -17.57 3.29 -15.84
N SER A 246 -17.35 2.92 -17.12
CA SER A 246 -16.41 1.86 -17.52
C SER A 246 -15.05 2.44 -17.95
N CYS A 247 -14.00 1.63 -17.88
CA CYS A 247 -12.67 2.01 -18.35
C CYS A 247 -12.51 1.88 -19.88
N ASP A 248 -13.39 1.12 -20.53
CA ASP A 248 -13.42 1.01 -21.99
C ASP A 248 -13.90 2.32 -22.66
N ASP A 249 -14.76 3.09 -21.98
CA ASP A 249 -15.30 4.36 -22.49
C ASP A 249 -14.27 5.50 -22.49
N ALA A 250 -13.16 5.29 -21.80
CA ALA A 250 -12.10 6.26 -21.60
C ALA A 250 -11.31 6.58 -22.91
N GLY A 251 -11.53 5.82 -23.98
CA GLY A 251 -10.93 6.07 -25.30
C GLY A 251 -11.66 7.11 -26.16
N ALA A 252 -12.89 7.51 -25.81
CA ALA A 252 -13.64 8.50 -26.59
C ALA A 252 -13.17 9.92 -26.23
N GLU A 253 -12.21 10.44 -26.99
CA GLU A 253 -11.53 11.73 -26.79
C GLU A 253 -12.44 12.97 -26.72
N ASP A 254 -13.76 12.87 -26.97
CA ASP A 254 -14.65 14.02 -27.12
C ASP A 254 -15.94 13.95 -26.29
N THR A 255 -16.04 12.99 -25.37
CA THR A 255 -17.16 12.99 -24.42
C THR A 255 -16.89 14.00 -23.32
N GLN A 256 -17.19 15.27 -23.61
CA GLN A 256 -17.38 16.31 -22.62
C GLN A 256 -18.37 15.79 -21.57
N MET A 257 -17.84 15.30 -20.44
CA MET A 257 -18.65 14.67 -19.40
C MET A 257 -19.62 15.73 -18.89
N ASP A 258 -20.90 15.55 -19.19
CA ASP A 258 -21.95 16.50 -18.83
C ASP A 258 -22.06 16.54 -17.31
N THR A 259 -21.41 17.53 -16.70
CA THR A 259 -21.35 17.76 -15.26
C THR A 259 -22.73 17.96 -14.65
N THR A 260 -23.77 18.23 -15.45
CA THR A 260 -25.15 18.39 -14.95
C THR A 260 -25.80 17.04 -14.57
N MET A 261 -25.40 15.93 -15.20
CA MET A 261 -25.86 14.57 -14.88
C MET A 261 -25.22 13.99 -13.60
N LEU A 262 -24.13 14.60 -13.11
CA LEU A 262 -23.39 14.12 -11.94
C LEU A 262 -23.96 14.61 -10.60
N SER A 263 -25.03 15.42 -10.61
CA SER A 263 -25.60 16.07 -9.41
C SER A 263 -26.29 15.13 -8.40
N GLY A 264 -26.23 13.81 -8.60
CA GLY A 264 -26.83 12.81 -7.70
C GLY A 264 -25.94 11.64 -7.30
N PHE A 265 -24.71 11.54 -7.82
CA PHE A 265 -23.82 10.43 -7.51
C PHE A 265 -22.81 10.83 -6.43
N THR A 266 -22.71 10.01 -5.38
CA THR A 266 -21.60 10.11 -4.44
C THR A 266 -20.43 9.34 -5.05
N PRO A 267 -19.28 9.98 -5.34
CA PRO A 267 -18.14 9.28 -5.91
C PRO A 267 -17.72 8.11 -5.03
N TYR A 268 -17.29 7.02 -5.67
CA TYR A 268 -16.69 5.90 -4.95
C TYR A 268 -15.43 6.36 -4.20
N GLN A 269 -15.21 5.80 -3.01
CA GLN A 269 -13.98 6.00 -2.25
C GLN A 269 -12.79 5.43 -3.04
N LEU A 270 -11.63 6.08 -2.94
CA LEU A 270 -10.47 5.73 -3.75
C LEU A 270 -9.38 5.11 -2.87
N TYR A 271 -8.98 3.89 -3.25
CA TYR A 271 -7.90 3.16 -2.61
C TYR A 271 -6.80 2.82 -3.61
N THR A 272 -5.59 2.61 -3.08
CA THR A 272 -4.54 1.90 -3.78
C THR A 272 -4.02 0.77 -2.90
N THR A 273 -3.64 -0.34 -3.52
CA THR A 273 -3.08 -1.49 -2.79
C THR A 273 -2.06 -2.23 -3.65
N GLY A 274 -1.26 -3.06 -2.99
CA GLY A 274 -0.25 -3.89 -3.62
C GLY A 274 0.54 -4.67 -2.59
N HIS A 275 1.33 -5.61 -3.07
CA HIS A 275 2.26 -6.40 -2.29
C HIS A 275 3.68 -6.28 -2.84
N SER A 276 4.69 -6.33 -1.97
CA SER A 276 6.10 -6.29 -2.40
C SER A 276 6.41 -5.06 -3.26
N LEU A 277 6.98 -5.22 -4.46
CA LEU A 277 7.16 -4.17 -5.44
C LEU A 277 5.85 -3.40 -5.74
N GLY A 278 4.74 -4.10 -5.96
CA GLY A 278 3.45 -3.47 -6.21
C GLY A 278 2.92 -2.66 -5.02
N ALA A 279 3.38 -2.97 -3.80
CA ALA A 279 3.06 -2.12 -2.65
C ALA A 279 3.72 -0.73 -2.77
N ALA A 280 4.97 -0.65 -3.22
CA ALA A 280 5.65 0.62 -3.47
C ALA A 280 4.97 1.42 -4.60
N ASP A 281 4.68 0.75 -5.72
CA ASP A 281 4.01 1.36 -6.86
C ASP A 281 2.63 1.91 -6.49
N SER A 282 1.88 1.19 -5.64
CA SER A 282 0.57 1.62 -5.17
C SER A 282 0.64 2.91 -4.32
N VAL A 283 1.72 3.12 -3.56
CA VAL A 283 1.92 4.35 -2.78
C VAL A 283 2.28 5.51 -3.70
N LEU A 284 3.18 5.29 -4.67
CA LEU A 284 3.53 6.30 -5.68
C LEU A 284 2.30 6.76 -6.46
N LEU A 285 1.48 5.80 -6.92
CA LEU A 285 0.22 6.10 -7.59
C LEU A 285 -0.74 6.85 -6.67
N GLY A 286 -0.87 6.43 -5.40
CA GLY A 286 -1.76 7.07 -4.43
C GLY A 286 -1.43 8.56 -4.25
N ALA A 287 -0.14 8.90 -4.16
CA ALA A 287 0.32 10.28 -4.08
C ALA A 287 -0.03 11.07 -5.36
N ALA A 288 0.19 10.48 -6.55
CA ALA A 288 -0.16 11.12 -7.81
C ALA A 288 -1.68 11.32 -7.99
N LEU A 289 -2.49 10.36 -7.54
CA LEU A 289 -3.94 10.48 -7.52
C LEU A 289 -4.40 11.56 -6.53
N HIS A 290 -3.69 11.77 -5.41
CA HIS A 290 -4.01 12.85 -4.48
C HIS A 290 -3.76 14.23 -5.10
N LEU A 291 -2.68 14.39 -5.86
CA LEU A 291 -2.45 15.59 -6.66
C LEU A 291 -3.57 15.81 -7.68
N ALA A 292 -4.05 14.74 -8.33
CA ALA A 292 -5.12 14.82 -9.33
C ALA A 292 -6.51 15.06 -8.71
N PHE A 293 -6.71 14.63 -7.47
CA PHE A 293 -7.96 14.74 -6.74
C PHE A 293 -7.75 15.35 -5.34
N PRO A 294 -7.32 16.63 -5.27
CA PRO A 294 -6.85 17.24 -4.02
C PRO A 294 -7.96 17.49 -2.98
N GLN A 295 -9.23 17.21 -3.31
CA GLN A 295 -10.36 17.33 -2.39
C GLN A 295 -10.79 15.96 -1.82
N GLU A 296 -10.13 14.88 -2.24
CA GLU A 296 -10.51 13.51 -1.90
C GLU A 296 -9.60 12.92 -0.82
N ASN A 297 -10.19 12.07 0.01
CA ASN A 297 -9.44 11.23 0.92
C ASN A 297 -9.07 9.93 0.18
N ILE A 298 -7.78 9.69 0.03
CA ILE A 298 -7.21 8.52 -0.63
C ILE A 298 -6.43 7.73 0.39
N GLN A 299 -6.65 6.42 0.44
CA GLN A 299 -5.90 5.53 1.33
C GLN A 299 -5.11 4.50 0.51
N SER A 300 -3.79 4.45 0.71
CA SER A 300 -2.95 3.36 0.25
C SER A 300 -2.82 2.31 1.35
N ILE A 301 -3.38 1.12 1.15
CA ILE A 301 -3.31 0.01 2.10
C ILE A 301 -2.48 -1.09 1.45
N ASN A 302 -1.28 -1.34 1.95
CA ASN A 302 -0.32 -2.19 1.26
C ASN A 302 0.40 -3.17 2.19
N PHE A 303 1.02 -4.20 1.59
CA PHE A 303 1.53 -5.36 2.29
C PHE A 303 2.98 -5.63 1.92
N GLY A 304 3.87 -5.74 2.90
CA GLY A 304 5.28 -6.03 2.62
C GLY A 304 5.99 -4.93 1.82
N CYS A 305 5.57 -3.68 1.95
CA CYS A 305 6.09 -2.55 1.17
C CYS A 305 7.56 -2.24 1.47
N PRO A 306 8.46 -2.23 0.46
CA PRO A 306 9.82 -1.74 0.63
C PRO A 306 9.85 -0.23 0.90
N LYS A 307 11.03 0.31 1.20
CA LYS A 307 11.26 1.76 1.26
C LYS A 307 11.26 2.34 -0.15
N ILE A 308 10.69 3.54 -0.29
CA ILE A 308 10.34 4.10 -1.61
C ILE A 308 11.26 5.25 -1.99
N GLY A 309 11.50 6.20 -1.09
CA GLY A 309 12.21 7.43 -1.42
C GLY A 309 13.06 7.95 -0.28
N ASN A 310 13.64 9.14 -0.45
CA ASN A 310 14.47 9.80 0.55
C ASN A 310 13.67 10.30 1.77
N VAL A 311 14.36 11.01 2.67
CA VAL A 311 13.72 11.61 3.85
C VAL A 311 12.72 12.70 3.46
N GLU A 312 13.00 13.46 2.40
CA GLU A 312 12.13 14.49 1.85
C GLU A 312 10.84 13.88 1.30
N TRP A 313 10.92 12.75 0.61
CA TRP A 313 9.76 11.94 0.23
C TRP A 313 8.91 11.56 1.45
N SER A 314 9.55 11.06 2.52
CA SER A 314 8.83 10.66 3.74
C SER A 314 8.08 11.84 4.36
N TYR A 315 8.75 12.98 4.55
CA TYR A 315 8.12 14.16 5.12
C TYR A 315 7.01 14.72 4.24
N TRP A 316 7.20 14.71 2.92
CA TRP A 316 6.17 15.16 2.00
C TRP A 316 4.91 14.29 2.10
N ILE A 317 5.03 12.96 2.01
CA ILE A 317 3.89 12.05 2.14
C ILE A 317 3.20 12.18 3.51
N ASP A 318 3.97 12.30 4.59
CA ASP A 318 3.39 12.49 5.94
C ASP A 318 2.66 13.84 6.09
N SER A 319 3.07 14.87 5.32
CA SER A 319 2.39 16.17 5.26
C SER A 319 1.07 16.17 4.49
N LEU A 320 0.81 15.13 3.67
CA LEU A 320 -0.45 14.97 2.94
C LEU A 320 -1.53 14.28 3.79
N GLN A 321 -1.19 13.79 4.98
CA GLN A 321 -2.13 13.10 5.87
C GLN A 321 -3.05 14.07 6.62
N LEU A 322 -4.17 13.56 7.14
CA LEU A 322 -5.12 14.37 7.89
C LEU A 322 -4.50 14.98 9.16
N GLY A 323 -4.74 16.27 9.38
CA GLY A 323 -4.37 16.95 10.62
C GLY A 323 -2.93 17.45 10.72
N THR A 324 -2.10 17.24 9.69
CA THR A 324 -0.71 17.75 9.64
C THR A 324 -0.59 19.13 9.00
N SER A 325 -1.66 19.66 8.39
CA SER A 325 -1.66 21.02 7.82
C SER A 325 -1.57 22.09 8.92
N THR A 326 -0.37 22.57 9.17
CA THR A 326 -0.04 23.56 10.21
C THR A 326 -0.52 24.98 9.84
N GLY A 327 -1.83 25.25 9.87
CA GLY A 327 -2.38 26.58 9.59
C GLY A 327 -2.36 26.93 8.09
N HIS A 328 -3.17 27.83 7.52
CA HIS A 328 -3.94 28.92 8.12
C HIS A 328 -5.15 29.33 7.27
N ASP A 329 -5.51 28.61 6.19
CA ASP A 329 -6.61 28.98 5.30
C ASP A 329 -7.79 28.01 5.40
N ASN A 330 -8.86 28.49 6.03
CA ASN A 330 -10.11 27.78 6.31
C ASN A 330 -11.04 27.61 5.08
N SER A 331 -10.60 27.86 3.85
CA SER A 331 -11.53 28.10 2.73
C SER A 331 -11.69 26.96 1.71
N SER A 332 -10.83 25.94 1.68
CA SER A 332 -11.04 24.77 0.81
C SER A 332 -10.69 23.48 1.54
N ARG A 333 -11.62 22.52 1.57
CA ARG A 333 -11.40 21.21 2.18
C ARG A 333 -10.41 20.42 1.33
N VAL A 334 -9.12 20.61 1.58
CA VAL A 334 -8.09 19.72 1.04
C VAL A 334 -8.38 18.32 1.58
N GLY A 335 -8.43 17.34 0.70
CA GLY A 335 -8.51 15.93 1.03
C GLY A 335 -7.23 15.47 1.75
N SER A 336 -7.05 14.17 1.89
CA SER A 336 -5.87 13.60 2.54
C SER A 336 -5.36 12.38 1.78
N PHE A 337 -4.07 12.13 1.89
CA PHE A 337 -3.46 10.89 1.42
C PHE A 337 -2.85 10.15 2.60
N GLU A 338 -3.44 9.01 2.96
CA GLU A 338 -3.00 8.19 4.09
C GLU A 338 -2.37 6.88 3.60
N VAL A 339 -1.26 6.47 4.21
CA VAL A 339 -0.53 5.26 3.83
C VAL A 339 -0.47 4.31 5.02
N PHE A 340 -1.12 3.15 4.89
CA PHE A 340 -1.18 2.08 5.89
C PHE A 340 -0.39 0.87 5.41
N ARG A 341 0.73 0.59 6.06
CA ARG A 341 1.66 -0.46 5.62
C ARG A 341 1.62 -1.63 6.58
N PHE A 342 1.04 -2.73 6.15
CA PHE A 342 1.05 -3.97 6.89
C PHE A 342 2.39 -4.66 6.67
N VAL A 343 3.08 -4.96 7.76
CA VAL A 343 4.44 -5.52 7.74
C VAL A 343 4.49 -6.72 8.64
N ASN A 344 4.84 -7.88 8.09
CA ASN A 344 5.18 -9.04 8.89
C ASN A 344 6.52 -8.78 9.61
N LYS A 345 6.56 -9.02 10.93
CA LYS A 345 7.70 -8.73 11.80
C LYS A 345 9.02 -9.30 11.28
N ILE A 346 8.97 -10.51 10.74
CA ILE A 346 10.16 -11.24 10.25
C ILE A 346 10.36 -11.08 8.73
N ASP A 347 9.55 -10.29 8.04
CA ASP A 347 9.71 -10.05 6.60
C ASP A 347 10.84 -9.06 6.33
N LEU A 348 11.78 -9.48 5.47
CA LEU A 348 12.96 -8.71 5.09
C LEU A 348 12.64 -7.56 4.14
N VAL A 349 11.69 -7.73 3.21
CA VAL A 349 11.52 -6.79 2.08
C VAL A 349 11.16 -5.38 2.53
N PRO A 350 10.30 -5.17 3.54
CA PRO A 350 10.07 -3.84 4.05
C PRO A 350 11.33 -3.16 4.59
N ARG A 351 12.41 -3.89 4.90
CA ARG A 351 13.64 -3.27 5.39
C ARG A 351 14.52 -2.71 4.28
N LEU A 352 14.21 -3.05 3.03
CA LEU A 352 15.01 -2.78 1.85
C LEU A 352 14.37 -1.70 0.96
N PRO A 353 15.18 -1.03 0.11
CA PRO A 353 16.64 -1.01 0.12
C PRO A 353 17.22 -0.33 1.39
N GLU A 354 18.48 -0.60 1.71
CA GLU A 354 19.18 0.08 2.80
C GLU A 354 19.84 1.39 2.31
N LEU A 355 20.14 2.29 3.26
CA LEU A 355 20.83 3.57 3.07
C LEU A 355 20.05 4.57 2.20
N LEU A 356 19.91 5.81 2.68
CA LEU A 356 19.25 6.95 1.99
C LEU A 356 17.73 6.81 1.75
N PHE A 357 17.17 5.60 1.75
CA PHE A 357 15.73 5.38 1.65
C PHE A 357 15.05 5.40 3.01
N GLN A 358 13.85 5.97 3.05
CA GLN A 358 13.00 6.11 4.22
C GLN A 358 11.59 5.61 3.95
N HIS A 359 10.94 5.33 5.06
CA HIS A 359 9.59 4.85 5.14
C HIS A 359 8.64 6.00 5.41
N ALA A 360 7.58 6.12 4.60
CA ALA A 360 6.52 7.10 4.77
C ALA A 360 5.22 6.44 5.26
N GLY A 361 4.40 7.16 6.02
CA GLY A 361 3.11 6.67 6.49
C GLY A 361 3.17 5.70 7.66
N HIS A 362 2.00 5.23 8.07
CA HIS A 362 1.81 4.37 9.23
C HIS A 362 2.37 2.96 9.02
N THR A 363 2.86 2.33 10.09
CA THR A 363 3.34 0.93 10.07
C THR A 363 2.48 0.07 10.97
N LEU A 364 1.86 -0.97 10.41
CA LEU A 364 1.06 -1.97 11.12
C LEU A 364 1.86 -3.27 11.18
N GLN A 365 2.58 -3.45 12.27
CA GLN A 365 3.45 -4.60 12.46
C GLN A 365 2.65 -5.82 12.92
N MET A 366 2.66 -6.85 12.10
CA MET A 366 2.06 -8.15 12.36
C MET A 366 3.11 -9.09 12.96
N SER A 367 2.75 -9.89 13.96
CA SER A 367 3.67 -10.83 14.61
C SER A 367 2.96 -12.16 14.81
N ILE A 368 3.55 -13.28 14.39
CA ILE A 368 2.92 -14.61 14.48
C ILE A 368 2.42 -14.86 15.91
N GLY A 369 1.10 -15.08 16.05
CA GLY A 369 0.42 -15.31 17.34
C GLY A 369 0.33 -14.10 18.28
N GLY A 370 0.77 -12.93 17.82
CA GLY A 370 0.77 -11.65 18.53
C GLY A 370 -0.37 -10.73 18.11
N VAL A 371 -0.45 -9.57 18.76
CA VAL A 371 -1.34 -8.47 18.36
C VAL A 371 -0.69 -7.67 17.23
N ILE A 372 -1.51 -7.13 16.33
CA ILE A 372 -1.04 -6.15 15.35
C ILE A 372 -0.83 -4.83 16.08
N ARG A 373 0.35 -4.23 15.93
CA ARG A 373 0.71 -2.94 16.53
C ARG A 373 0.78 -1.87 15.45
N ALA A 374 0.10 -0.74 15.64
CA ALA A 374 0.21 0.40 14.71
C ALA A 374 1.15 1.47 15.26
N TYR A 375 2.09 1.90 14.44
CA TYR A 375 3.02 2.99 14.73
C TYR A 375 2.73 4.16 13.80
N TYR A 376 2.70 5.37 14.37
CA TYR A 376 2.36 6.59 13.66
C TYR A 376 3.55 7.06 12.81
N ASN A 377 3.28 7.47 11.57
CA ASN A 377 4.25 7.95 10.55
C ASN A 377 5.61 7.23 10.51
N HIS A 378 5.67 5.94 10.82
CA HIS A 378 6.88 5.15 11.05
C HIS A 378 7.74 5.62 12.24
N TRP A 379 7.98 6.93 12.36
CA TRP A 379 8.91 7.59 13.28
C TRP A 379 8.26 8.01 14.60
N GLY A 380 6.93 7.99 14.67
CA GLY A 380 6.16 8.50 15.79
C GLY A 380 5.97 10.01 15.73
N ASP A 381 5.31 10.53 16.76
CA ASP A 381 5.13 11.96 16.97
C ASP A 381 5.11 12.22 18.49
N GLY A 382 6.20 12.79 19.00
CA GLY A 382 6.37 13.05 20.42
C GLY A 382 5.39 14.08 20.97
N ASP A 383 4.96 15.04 20.15
CA ASP A 383 4.03 16.10 20.55
C ASP A 383 2.60 15.56 20.66
N LEU A 384 2.25 14.59 19.81
CA LEU A 384 0.98 13.85 19.88
C LEU A 384 1.03 12.65 20.86
N GLY A 385 2.21 12.29 21.34
CA GLY A 385 2.44 11.15 22.24
C GLY A 385 2.38 9.78 21.55
N TYR A 386 2.57 9.73 20.23
CA TYR A 386 2.58 8.50 19.45
C TYR A 386 3.99 7.95 19.27
N ALA A 387 4.13 6.64 19.43
CA ALA A 387 5.39 5.94 19.25
C ALA A 387 5.66 5.64 17.77
N GLY A 388 6.94 5.73 17.40
CA GLY A 388 7.47 5.15 16.17
C GLY A 388 7.74 3.66 16.32
N VAL A 389 8.15 3.02 15.23
CA VAL A 389 8.62 1.63 15.26
C VAL A 389 9.79 1.50 16.24
N PRO A 390 9.92 0.36 16.95
CA PRO A 390 10.93 0.20 17.99
C PRO A 390 12.36 0.22 17.42
N PHE A 391 13.32 0.59 18.27
CA PHE A 391 14.73 0.44 17.94
C PHE A 391 15.06 -1.03 17.62
N GLY A 392 15.87 -1.27 16.59
CA GLY A 392 16.21 -2.61 16.13
C GLY A 392 15.21 -3.19 15.12
N TRP A 393 14.10 -2.49 14.81
CA TRP A 393 13.07 -2.98 13.90
C TRP A 393 13.62 -3.30 12.50
N GLY A 394 14.61 -2.54 12.04
CA GLY A 394 15.27 -2.75 10.75
C GLY A 394 16.07 -4.05 10.68
N GLU A 395 16.67 -4.43 11.80
CA GLU A 395 17.64 -5.51 11.92
C GLU A 395 16.97 -6.86 12.26
N GLU A 396 15.76 -6.83 12.84
CA GLU A 396 15.04 -8.02 13.29
C GLU A 396 14.95 -9.15 12.23
N PRO A 397 14.60 -8.89 10.95
CA PRO A 397 14.48 -9.96 9.94
C PRO A 397 15.80 -10.66 9.60
N TYR A 398 16.94 -9.98 9.71
CA TYR A 398 18.25 -10.53 9.30
C TYR A 398 18.69 -11.73 10.15
N ILE A 399 18.26 -11.78 11.41
CA ILE A 399 18.55 -12.89 12.32
C ILE A 399 17.86 -14.18 11.87
N PHE A 400 16.76 -14.08 11.13
CA PHE A 400 15.92 -15.20 10.70
C PHE A 400 16.14 -15.59 9.23
N LEU A 401 17.24 -15.18 8.60
CA LEU A 401 17.56 -15.66 7.26
C LEU A 401 17.83 -17.18 7.24
N PRO A 402 17.31 -17.93 6.26
CA PRO A 402 16.55 -17.48 5.07
C PRO A 402 15.03 -17.36 5.27
N GLY A 403 14.49 -17.76 6.42
CA GLY A 403 13.06 -17.73 6.71
C GLY A 403 12.40 -16.36 6.58
N ALA A 404 13.16 -15.27 6.76
CA ALA A 404 12.69 -13.91 6.52
C ALA A 404 12.26 -13.64 5.07
N LEU A 405 12.95 -14.23 4.09
CA LEU A 405 12.56 -14.15 2.67
C LEU A 405 11.27 -14.93 2.41
N MET A 406 11.13 -16.12 3.00
CA MET A 406 9.89 -16.91 2.87
C MET A 406 8.69 -16.24 3.53
N SER A 407 8.94 -15.42 4.55
CA SER A 407 7.90 -14.67 5.28
C SER A 407 7.35 -13.49 4.50
N HIS A 408 8.02 -13.11 3.41
CA HIS A 408 7.56 -12.12 2.45
C HIS A 408 6.48 -12.64 1.51
N ASN A 409 6.24 -13.95 1.45
CA ASN A 409 5.22 -14.48 0.55
C ASN A 409 3.85 -13.87 0.87
N HIS A 410 3.17 -13.30 -0.14
CA HIS A 410 1.88 -12.62 0.02
C HIS A 410 0.83 -13.48 0.73
N ARG A 411 0.86 -14.79 0.50
CA ARG A 411 0.00 -15.77 1.19
C ARG A 411 0.08 -15.64 2.71
N ARG A 412 1.27 -15.36 3.27
CA ARG A 412 1.44 -15.17 4.72
C ARG A 412 0.68 -13.96 5.24
N TYR A 413 0.59 -12.89 4.45
CA TYR A 413 -0.20 -11.71 4.79
C TYR A 413 -1.71 -12.04 4.79
N VAL A 414 -2.19 -12.73 3.75
CA VAL A 414 -3.59 -13.20 3.67
C VAL A 414 -3.93 -14.12 4.84
N GLU A 415 -3.12 -15.16 5.08
CA GLU A 415 -3.29 -16.11 6.17
C GLU A 415 -3.32 -15.40 7.53
N TYR A 416 -2.40 -14.46 7.75
CA TYR A 416 -2.33 -13.73 9.01
C TYR A 416 -3.61 -12.94 9.25
N LEU A 417 -4.05 -12.14 8.28
CA LEU A 417 -5.19 -11.24 8.45
C LEU A 417 -6.52 -12.00 8.50
N GLN A 418 -6.70 -13.05 7.71
CA GLN A 418 -7.92 -13.87 7.74
C GLN A 418 -8.07 -14.68 9.03
N ASN A 419 -6.96 -15.06 9.66
CA ASN A 419 -6.97 -15.85 10.90
C ASN A 419 -6.68 -15.00 12.15
N TYR A 420 -6.58 -13.68 12.01
CA TYR A 420 -6.29 -12.81 13.13
C TYR A 420 -7.48 -12.75 14.09
N VAL A 421 -7.29 -13.32 15.27
CA VAL A 421 -8.23 -13.19 16.38
C VAL A 421 -7.57 -12.30 17.43
N PRO A 422 -8.03 -11.05 17.63
CA PRO A 422 -7.47 -10.22 18.67
C PRO A 422 -7.65 -10.92 20.02
N LYS A 423 -6.58 -11.03 20.80
CA LYS A 423 -6.63 -11.56 22.17
C LYS A 423 -7.41 -10.58 23.06
N SER A 424 -8.73 -10.63 22.99
CA SER A 424 -9.58 -9.87 23.89
C SER A 424 -9.52 -10.51 25.27
N ASN A 425 -8.84 -9.86 26.22
CA ASN A 425 -8.96 -10.19 27.64
C ASN A 425 -10.35 -9.79 28.20
N SER A 426 -11.19 -9.13 27.40
CA SER A 426 -12.53 -8.70 27.76
C SER A 426 -13.59 -9.63 27.19
N SER A 427 -14.25 -10.39 28.06
CA SER A 427 -15.43 -11.20 27.73
C SER A 427 -16.63 -10.39 27.20
N SER A 428 -16.55 -9.04 27.21
CA SER A 428 -17.63 -8.15 26.78
C SER A 428 -17.53 -7.67 25.32
N ALA A 429 -16.47 -8.01 24.58
CA ALA A 429 -16.20 -7.44 23.25
C ALA A 429 -16.75 -8.24 22.05
N ARG A 430 -17.67 -9.20 22.24
CA ARG A 430 -18.09 -10.15 21.19
C ARG A 430 -18.91 -9.53 20.02
N ASN A 431 -19.34 -8.27 20.11
CA ASN A 431 -20.19 -7.63 19.10
C ASN A 431 -19.61 -6.33 18.51
N GLU A 432 -18.39 -5.93 18.85
CA GLU A 432 -17.77 -4.76 18.20
C GLU A 432 -17.18 -5.18 16.85
N THR A 433 -17.44 -4.36 15.82
CA THR A 433 -16.77 -4.41 14.52
C THR A 433 -15.29 -4.69 14.74
N LEU A 434 -14.80 -5.77 14.13
CA LEU A 434 -13.41 -6.17 14.28
C LEU A 434 -12.58 -5.06 13.61
N TYR A 435 -11.71 -4.41 14.36
CA TYR A 435 -10.64 -3.59 13.80
C TYR A 435 -9.34 -4.33 14.08
N PHE A 436 -8.51 -4.52 13.05
CA PHE A 436 -7.17 -5.07 13.20
C PHE A 436 -6.37 -4.30 14.26
N VAL A 437 -6.52 -2.96 14.24
CA VAL A 437 -5.95 -2.04 15.21
C VAL A 437 -6.96 -0.91 15.51
N ARG A 438 -7.02 -0.46 16.76
CA ARG A 438 -7.93 0.61 17.21
C ARG A 438 -7.22 1.93 17.52
N GLU A 439 -5.94 1.86 17.83
CA GLU A 439 -5.13 3.02 18.24
C GLU A 439 -3.67 2.80 17.87
N PHE A 440 -2.96 3.90 17.66
CA PHE A 440 -1.51 3.88 17.56
C PHE A 440 -0.87 3.62 18.93
N GLU A 441 0.26 2.93 18.91
CA GLU A 441 1.12 2.76 20.08
C GLU A 441 1.49 4.14 20.65
N ARG A 442 1.42 4.26 21.98
CA ARG A 442 1.76 5.51 22.69
C ARG A 442 3.14 5.43 23.30
N ILE A 443 3.80 6.57 23.42
CA ILE A 443 5.05 6.67 24.18
C ILE A 443 4.72 6.38 25.66
N GLU A 444 5.31 5.33 26.23
CA GLU A 444 5.07 5.00 27.64
C GLU A 444 5.59 6.13 28.53
N GLU A 445 4.69 6.82 29.26
CA GLU A 445 5.04 7.87 30.24
C GLU A 445 5.80 7.34 31.48
N ASN A 446 6.14 6.05 31.52
CA ASN A 446 6.70 5.39 32.69
C ASN A 446 8.16 5.79 32.97
N GLY A 447 8.32 6.95 33.63
CA GLY A 447 9.08 7.16 34.88
C GLY A 447 10.58 6.83 34.97
N THR A 448 11.15 6.10 34.03
CA THR A 448 12.58 5.83 33.92
C THR A 448 12.97 6.27 32.53
N THR A 449 13.58 7.45 32.47
CA THR A 449 14.16 8.09 31.28
C THR A 449 15.08 7.14 30.53
N ALA A 450 14.53 6.24 29.71
CA ALA A 450 15.19 5.80 28.51
C ALA A 450 15.10 7.01 27.56
N THR A 451 16.15 7.82 27.56
CA THR A 451 16.31 8.91 26.60
C THR A 451 16.24 8.31 25.20
N VAL A 452 15.07 8.36 24.57
CA VAL A 452 14.97 8.35 23.11
C VAL A 452 15.66 9.65 22.72
N ALA A 453 16.92 9.54 22.28
CA ALA A 453 17.60 10.68 21.72
C ALA A 453 16.73 11.16 20.56
N PRO A 454 16.28 12.42 20.52
CA PRO A 454 15.72 12.94 19.30
C PRO A 454 16.78 12.69 18.24
N ILE A 455 16.39 12.02 17.16
CA ILE A 455 17.16 12.02 15.93
C ILE A 455 17.03 13.45 15.41
N SER A 456 17.76 14.38 16.02
CA SER A 456 18.13 15.59 15.31
C SER A 456 18.86 15.09 14.09
N ALA A 457 18.36 15.41 12.91
CA ALA A 457 19.03 15.17 11.66
C ALA A 457 20.49 15.64 11.80
N ALA A 458 21.39 14.69 12.06
CA ALA A 458 22.81 14.90 11.94
C ALA A 458 23.12 14.64 10.47
N MET A 459 22.77 15.63 9.65
CA MET A 459 23.43 15.90 8.38
C MET A 459 24.24 17.18 8.55
#